data_AF-A0A2K3L016-F1
#
_entry.id   AF-A0A2K3L016-F1
#
_cell.length_a   1.000
_cell.length_b   1.000
_cell.length_c   1.000
_cell.angle_alpha   90.00
_cell.angle_beta   90.00
_cell.angle_gamma   90.00
#
_symmetry.space_group_name_H-M   'P 1'
#
loop_
_entity.id
_entity.type
_entity.pdbx_description
1 polymer ?
#
loop_
_entity_poly.entity_id
_entity_poly.type
_entity_poly.pdbx_seq_one_letter_code
_entity_poly.pdbx_strand_id
1 'polypeptide(L)'
;RVYNSPSPSPQFHTPLPANASQIPSSFSAVMFWKLPSISASSPVEAVLDKENYTLEELLDEEEIIQECKALNSRLINFLRDRAQVEQLLRYIIEEPPIDAENKRVFKFPFMACEIFTCEIDVILKTLVDEEELMNLLFSFLEPDRSHSTLLAGYFSKVVVCLMIRKTAQLISYVQ
;
A
#
# COMPACT_ATOMS: atom_id res chain seq x y z
N ARG A 1 -58.70 -68.57 18.64
CA ARG A 1 -59.12 -68.11 17.29
C ARG A 1 -57.91 -67.40 16.68
N VAL A 2 -57.07 -68.17 15.96
CA VAL A 2 -56.85 -68.07 14.50
C VAL A 2 -56.02 -66.82 14.11
N TYR A 3 -54.76 -67.10 13.74
CA TYR A 3 -53.91 -66.56 12.66
C TYR A 3 -54.23 -65.14 12.11
N ASN A 4 -53.29 -64.25 11.82
CA ASN A 4 -52.15 -64.48 10.92
C ASN A 4 -51.19 -63.28 10.93
N SER A 5 -49.90 -63.56 10.80
CA SER A 5 -48.84 -62.62 10.39
C SER A 5 -49.06 -62.14 8.95
N PRO A 6 -48.30 -61.12 8.51
CA PRO A 6 -47.33 -61.44 7.45
C PRO A 6 -45.93 -60.82 7.67
N SER A 7 -44.95 -61.55 7.13
CA SER A 7 -43.52 -61.25 7.03
C SER A 7 -43.19 -60.31 5.83
N PRO A 8 -41.93 -60.14 5.36
CA PRO A 8 -40.98 -59.10 5.79
C PRO A 8 -40.31 -58.31 4.62
N SER A 9 -39.32 -57.45 4.95
CA SER A 9 -38.11 -57.02 4.18
C SER A 9 -38.01 -55.51 3.86
N PRO A 10 -36.82 -54.91 3.61
CA PRO A 10 -35.45 -55.33 3.92
C PRO A 10 -34.62 -54.26 4.68
N GLN A 11 -33.44 -54.72 5.10
CA GLN A 11 -32.37 -54.01 5.82
C GLN A 11 -31.73 -52.89 4.99
N PHE A 12 -31.38 -51.77 5.64
CA PHE A 12 -30.28 -50.90 5.21
C PHE A 12 -29.27 -50.78 6.34
N HIS A 13 -28.17 -51.51 6.17
CA HIS A 13 -26.91 -51.29 6.86
C HIS A 13 -26.31 -49.95 6.40
N THR A 14 -25.94 -49.08 7.31
CA THR A 14 -24.66 -48.35 7.25
C THR A 14 -24.19 -48.05 8.68
N PRO A 15 -22.88 -48.19 8.99
CA PRO A 15 -22.38 -48.17 10.36
C PRO A 15 -21.99 -46.75 10.82
N LEU A 16 -22.09 -46.53 12.13
CA LEU A 16 -21.41 -45.46 12.86
C LEU A 16 -19.90 -45.47 12.58
N PRO A 17 -19.22 -44.31 12.47
CA PRO A 17 -17.81 -44.25 12.82
C PRO A 17 -17.69 -44.16 14.35
N ALA A 18 -17.00 -45.16 14.88
CA ALA A 18 -16.58 -45.25 16.26
C ALA A 18 -15.59 -44.12 16.62
N ASN A 19 -15.81 -43.60 17.82
CA ASN A 19 -14.89 -42.95 18.74
C ASN A 19 -13.39 -43.04 18.38
N ALA A 20 -12.72 -41.90 18.27
CA ALA A 20 -11.27 -41.78 18.50
C ALA A 20 -10.94 -40.40 19.07
N SER A 21 -11.18 -40.27 20.37
CA SER A 21 -10.34 -39.48 21.23
C SER A 21 -8.87 -39.83 20.99
N GLN A 22 -8.13 -38.93 20.34
CA GLN A 22 -6.67 -38.78 20.48
C GLN A 22 -6.24 -37.55 19.71
N ILE A 23 -5.87 -36.51 20.46
CA ILE A 23 -5.04 -35.41 20.00
C ILE A 23 -3.60 -35.96 19.94
N PRO A 24 -2.91 -35.91 18.79
CA PRO A 24 -1.47 -35.86 18.78
C PRO A 24 -1.04 -34.41 18.55
N SER A 25 -0.27 -33.92 19.51
CA SER A 25 0.62 -32.77 19.39
C SER A 25 1.47 -32.85 18.11
N SER A 26 1.55 -31.70 17.43
CA SER A 26 2.52 -31.36 16.37
C SER A 26 2.42 -32.14 15.06
N PHE A 27 1.87 -31.53 14.01
CA PHE A 27 2.39 -31.67 12.65
C PHE A 27 2.09 -30.40 11.80
N SER A 28 3.16 -29.70 11.47
CA SER A 28 3.35 -28.75 10.37
C SER A 28 2.54 -27.45 10.32
N ALA A 29 2.86 -26.52 11.22
CA ALA A 29 2.89 -25.10 10.87
C ALA A 29 4.12 -24.83 9.96
N VAL A 30 4.05 -25.19 8.67
CA VAL A 30 5.10 -24.77 7.73
C VAL A 30 4.49 -24.52 6.35
N MET A 31 3.87 -23.35 6.19
CA MET A 31 4.08 -22.48 5.02
C MET A 31 4.18 -21.01 5.47
N PHE A 32 4.71 -20.78 6.67
CA PHE A 32 4.98 -19.45 7.24
C PHE A 32 6.45 -19.01 7.08
N TRP A 33 7.28 -19.88 6.48
CA TRP A 33 8.67 -19.58 6.16
C TRP A 33 8.94 -19.89 4.70
N LYS A 34 8.49 -19.00 3.82
CA LYS A 34 9.25 -18.77 2.60
C LYS A 34 10.45 -17.96 3.07
N LEU A 35 11.53 -18.66 3.41
CA LEU A 35 12.81 -18.03 3.70
C LEU A 35 13.12 -17.13 2.48
N PRO A 36 13.19 -15.79 2.62
CA PRO A 36 13.73 -15.00 1.53
C PRO A 36 15.14 -15.53 1.33
N SER A 37 15.43 -16.01 0.14
CA SER A 37 16.81 -16.25 -0.28
C SER A 37 17.61 -15.02 0.14
N ILE A 38 18.60 -15.23 1.02
CA ILE A 38 19.38 -14.17 1.68
C ILE A 38 20.34 -13.47 0.68
N SER A 39 20.00 -13.43 -0.61
CA SER A 39 20.85 -12.92 -1.70
C SER A 39 20.10 -12.57 -2.99
N ALA A 40 18.76 -12.49 -2.99
CA ALA A 40 18.06 -11.87 -4.12
C ALA A 40 17.89 -10.38 -3.80
N SER A 41 18.56 -9.52 -4.56
CA SER A 41 18.30 -8.08 -4.58
C SER A 41 16.81 -7.88 -4.91
N SER A 42 16.07 -7.11 -4.10
CA SER A 42 14.66 -6.84 -4.41
C SER A 42 14.58 -6.03 -5.72
N PRO A 43 13.45 -6.07 -6.46
CA PRO A 43 13.31 -5.30 -7.70
C PRO A 43 13.63 -3.81 -7.50
N VAL A 44 13.26 -3.26 -6.34
CA VAL A 44 13.60 -1.89 -5.94
C VAL A 44 15.12 -1.71 -5.78
N GLU A 45 15.80 -2.61 -5.08
CA GLU A 45 17.26 -2.57 -4.96
C GLU A 45 17.95 -2.69 -6.33
N ALA A 46 17.43 -3.54 -7.22
CA ALA A 46 17.94 -3.66 -8.59
C ALA A 46 17.78 -2.38 -9.40
N VAL A 47 16.73 -1.58 -9.18
CA VAL A 47 16.59 -0.24 -9.76
C VAL A 47 17.60 0.73 -9.12
N LEU A 48 17.73 0.71 -7.79
CA LEU A 48 18.66 1.57 -7.05
C LEU A 48 20.15 1.30 -7.36
N ASP A 49 20.48 0.11 -7.85
CA ASP A 49 21.82 -0.30 -8.29
C ASP A 49 22.20 0.25 -9.68
N LYS A 50 21.25 0.80 -10.44
CA LYS A 50 21.54 1.47 -11.72
C LYS A 50 22.33 2.76 -11.47
N GLU A 51 23.26 3.09 -12.37
CA GLU A 51 24.01 4.35 -12.30
C GLU A 51 23.11 5.59 -12.40
N ASN A 52 22.06 5.50 -13.22
CA ASN A 52 21.06 6.55 -13.39
C ASN A 52 19.69 5.89 -13.39
N TYR A 53 18.90 6.12 -12.36
CA TYR A 53 17.50 5.72 -12.27
C TYR A 53 16.62 6.93 -12.03
N THR A 54 15.34 6.78 -12.35
CA THR A 54 14.31 7.81 -12.19
C THR A 54 13.34 7.47 -11.07
N LEU A 55 12.61 8.48 -10.58
CA LEU A 55 11.51 8.24 -9.64
C LEU A 55 10.45 7.35 -10.27
N GLU A 56 10.16 7.55 -11.56
CA GLU A 56 9.14 6.82 -12.30
C GLU A 56 9.45 5.32 -12.40
N GLU A 57 10.74 4.95 -12.56
CA GLU A 57 11.15 3.54 -12.49
C GLU A 57 10.89 2.94 -11.12
N LEU A 58 11.17 3.67 -10.03
CA LEU A 58 10.88 3.20 -8.68
C LEU A 58 9.37 3.08 -8.43
N LEU A 59 8.58 4.07 -8.85
CA LEU A 59 7.11 4.04 -8.75
C LEU A 59 6.49 2.93 -9.60
N ASP A 60 7.22 2.38 -10.57
CA ASP A 60 6.77 1.24 -11.36
C ASP A 60 6.95 -0.10 -10.62
N GLU A 61 7.78 -0.15 -9.58
CA GLU A 61 8.01 -1.36 -8.79
C GLU A 61 6.85 -1.63 -7.83
N GLU A 62 6.28 -2.83 -7.88
CA GLU A 62 5.14 -3.23 -7.02
C GLU A 62 5.52 -3.25 -5.52
N GLU A 63 6.80 -3.47 -5.22
CA GLU A 63 7.32 -3.59 -3.86
C GLU A 63 7.73 -2.23 -3.23
N ILE A 64 7.65 -1.10 -3.95
CA ILE A 64 8.13 0.20 -3.45
C ILE A 64 7.51 0.59 -2.10
N ILE A 65 6.21 0.38 -1.92
CA ILE A 65 5.52 0.72 -0.67
C ILE A 65 5.95 -0.22 0.46
N GLN A 66 6.21 -1.50 0.15
CA GLN A 66 6.70 -2.46 1.12
C GLN A 66 8.12 -2.11 1.56
N GLU A 67 9.00 -1.75 0.63
CA GLU A 67 10.38 -1.32 0.91
C GLU A 67 10.43 -0.03 1.73
N CYS A 68 9.53 0.93 1.47
CA CYS A 68 9.35 2.10 2.33
C CYS A 68 9.02 1.70 3.77
N LYS A 69 8.03 0.81 3.95
CA LYS A 69 7.62 0.31 5.27
C LYS A 69 8.69 -0.55 5.95
N ALA A 70 9.52 -1.23 5.16
CA ALA A 70 10.70 -1.96 5.63
C ALA A 70 11.88 -1.04 6.01
N LEU A 71 11.70 0.28 5.86
CA LEU A 71 12.71 1.30 6.15
C LEU A 71 13.99 1.12 5.33
N ASN A 72 13.83 0.76 4.04
CA ASN A 72 14.93 0.71 3.11
C ASN A 72 15.65 2.07 3.04
N SER A 73 16.85 2.11 3.60
CA SER A 73 17.58 3.38 3.77
C SER A 73 17.96 4.05 2.45
N ARG A 74 18.30 3.28 1.41
CA ARG A 74 18.64 3.84 0.09
C ARG A 74 17.42 4.46 -0.57
N LEU A 75 16.30 3.73 -0.57
CA LEU A 75 15.03 4.23 -1.09
C LEU A 75 14.57 5.49 -0.36
N ILE A 76 14.57 5.46 0.98
CA ILE A 76 14.13 6.62 1.79
C ILE A 76 15.05 7.83 1.58
N ASN A 77 16.37 7.61 1.48
CA ASN A 77 17.32 8.70 1.22
C ASN A 77 17.08 9.34 -0.14
N PHE A 78 16.69 8.57 -1.15
CA PHE A 78 16.29 9.12 -2.45
C PHE A 78 14.94 9.85 -2.36
N LEU A 79 13.89 9.21 -1.83
CA LEU A 79 12.53 9.75 -1.80
C LEU A 79 12.39 11.02 -0.93
N ARG A 80 13.23 11.18 0.09
CA ARG A 80 13.18 12.37 0.97
C ARG A 80 13.76 13.61 0.33
N ASP A 81 14.46 13.51 -0.81
CA ASP A 81 15.02 14.66 -1.49
C ASP A 81 13.91 15.58 -1.99
N ARG A 82 14.12 16.89 -1.86
CA ARG A 82 13.10 17.91 -2.17
C ARG A 82 12.48 17.73 -3.56
N ALA A 83 13.30 17.46 -4.58
CA ALA A 83 12.82 17.26 -5.95
C ALA A 83 11.89 16.04 -6.08
N GLN A 84 12.15 14.97 -5.32
CA GLN A 84 11.30 13.78 -5.33
C GLN A 84 9.98 14.04 -4.62
N VAL A 85 10.02 14.69 -3.45
CA VAL A 85 8.81 15.09 -2.72
C VAL A 85 7.94 16.03 -3.55
N GLU A 86 8.54 17.00 -4.24
CA GLU A 86 7.83 17.90 -5.16
C GLU A 86 7.15 17.12 -6.29
N GLN A 87 7.87 16.19 -6.93
CA GLN A 87 7.31 15.41 -8.03
C GLN A 87 6.19 14.48 -7.55
N LEU A 88 6.32 13.88 -6.36
CA LEU A 88 5.26 13.11 -5.71
C LEU A 88 4.01 13.95 -5.45
N LEU A 89 4.16 15.20 -4.99
CA LEU A 89 3.04 16.13 -4.85
C LEU A 89 2.37 16.42 -6.19
N ARG A 90 3.14 16.68 -7.24
CA ARG A 90 2.60 16.95 -8.59
C ARG A 90 1.76 15.79 -9.10
N TYR A 91 2.13 14.54 -8.81
CA TYR A 91 1.30 13.38 -9.13
C TYR A 91 -0.06 13.39 -8.41
N ILE A 92 -0.18 14.03 -7.25
CA ILE A 92 -1.40 14.04 -6.43
C ILE A 92 -2.28 15.26 -6.71
N ILE A 93 -1.70 16.39 -7.11
CA ILE A 93 -2.41 17.67 -7.18
C ILE A 93 -2.57 18.23 -8.59
N GLU A 94 -1.84 17.72 -9.58
CA GLU A 94 -1.91 18.16 -10.97
C GLU A 94 -2.58 17.11 -11.84
N GLU A 95 -3.58 17.55 -12.62
CA GLU A 95 -4.20 16.71 -13.62
C GLU A 95 -3.15 16.28 -14.67
N PRO A 96 -3.14 14.99 -15.06
CA PRO A 96 -2.25 14.53 -16.11
C PRO A 96 -2.62 15.19 -17.45
N PRO A 97 -1.65 15.39 -18.37
CA PRO A 97 -1.94 15.76 -19.75
C PRO A 97 -2.96 14.83 -20.41
N ILE A 98 -3.73 15.33 -21.37
CA ILE A 98 -4.80 14.57 -22.05
C ILE A 98 -4.26 13.32 -22.75
N ASP A 99 -3.00 13.38 -23.20
CA ASP A 99 -2.25 12.33 -23.90
C ASP A 99 -1.30 11.56 -22.98
N ALA A 100 -1.40 11.74 -21.66
CA ALA A 100 -0.53 11.07 -20.71
C ALA A 100 -0.74 9.55 -20.70
N GLU A 101 0.35 8.82 -20.47
CA GLU A 101 0.31 7.38 -20.31
C GLU A 101 -0.52 6.95 -19.10
N ASN A 102 -1.14 5.76 -19.17
CA ASN A 102 -1.96 5.20 -18.09
C ASN A 102 -1.27 5.20 -16.72
N LYS A 103 0.07 5.04 -16.69
CA LYS A 103 0.85 5.10 -15.45
C LYS A 103 0.78 6.47 -14.80
N ARG A 104 0.92 7.57 -15.57
CA ARG A 104 0.78 8.94 -15.07
C ARG A 104 -0.65 9.26 -14.62
N VAL A 105 -1.66 8.65 -15.25
CA VAL A 105 -3.07 8.87 -14.90
C VAL A 105 -3.48 8.16 -13.61
N PHE A 106 -3.02 6.91 -13.39
CA PHE A 106 -3.51 6.08 -12.29
C PHE A 106 -2.44 5.57 -11.34
N LYS A 107 -1.33 5.02 -11.87
CA LYS A 107 -0.32 4.34 -11.04
C LYS A 107 0.47 5.33 -10.19
N PHE A 108 1.03 6.37 -10.81
CA PHE A 108 1.89 7.31 -10.11
C PHE A 108 1.15 8.17 -9.08
N PRO A 109 -0.07 8.70 -9.34
CA PRO A 109 -0.88 9.36 -8.31
C PRO A 109 -1.17 8.43 -7.12
N PHE A 110 -1.51 7.17 -7.38
CA PHE A 110 -1.75 6.17 -6.34
C PHE A 110 -0.50 5.88 -5.51
N MET A 111 0.63 5.58 -6.17
CA MET A 111 1.91 5.30 -5.50
C MET A 111 2.38 6.50 -4.67
N ALA A 112 2.29 7.71 -5.21
CA ALA A 112 2.67 8.93 -4.49
C ALA A 112 1.81 9.13 -3.24
N CYS A 113 0.49 8.95 -3.35
CA CYS A 113 -0.40 9.00 -2.19
C CYS A 113 0.02 7.97 -1.13
N GLU A 114 0.29 6.73 -1.53
CA GLU A 114 0.67 5.67 -0.59
C GLU A 114 2.04 5.91 0.05
N ILE A 115 3.00 6.53 -0.64
CA ILE A 115 4.29 6.94 -0.07
C ILE A 115 4.08 7.98 1.03
N PHE A 116 3.28 9.04 0.80
CA PHE A 116 3.00 10.01 1.86
C PHE A 116 2.22 9.37 3.02
N THR A 117 1.25 8.50 2.73
CA THR A 117 0.40 7.89 3.76
C THR A 117 1.00 6.64 4.43
N CYS A 118 2.20 6.21 4.05
CA CYS A 118 2.93 5.17 4.80
C CYS A 118 3.72 5.73 5.99
N GLU A 119 3.59 7.04 6.26
CA GLU A 119 4.00 7.72 7.50
C GLU A 119 5.51 7.73 7.78
N ILE A 120 6.33 7.69 6.73
CA ILE A 120 7.79 7.81 6.84
C ILE A 120 8.17 9.24 7.24
N ASP A 121 8.63 9.39 8.50
CA ASP A 121 8.79 10.70 9.13
C ASP A 121 9.69 11.68 8.35
N VAL A 122 10.80 11.19 7.79
CA VAL A 122 11.75 12.04 7.06
C VAL A 122 11.19 12.58 5.75
N ILE A 123 10.32 11.82 5.07
CA ILE A 123 9.66 12.27 3.83
C ILE A 123 8.61 13.34 4.20
N LEU A 124 7.80 13.07 5.22
CA LEU A 124 6.82 14.03 5.72
C LEU A 124 7.49 15.31 6.25
N LYS A 125 8.67 15.19 6.86
CA LYS A 125 9.47 16.33 7.33
C LYS A 125 9.92 17.21 6.18
N THR A 126 10.46 16.64 5.09
CA THR A 126 10.80 17.41 3.88
C THR A 126 9.58 18.16 3.36
N LEU A 127 8.40 17.53 3.32
CA LEU A 127 7.17 18.19 2.87
C LEU A 127 6.80 19.40 3.74
N VAL A 128 6.77 19.25 5.07
CA VAL A 128 6.25 20.30 5.96
C VAL A 128 7.27 21.38 6.33
N ASP A 129 8.57 21.09 6.23
CA ASP A 129 9.63 22.06 6.53
C ASP A 129 9.90 23.01 5.34
N GLU A 130 9.45 22.64 4.14
CA GLU A 130 9.62 23.42 2.91
C GLU A 130 8.32 24.17 2.56
N GLU A 131 8.31 25.49 2.81
CA GLU A 131 7.13 26.34 2.59
C GLU A 131 6.61 26.25 1.14
N GLU A 132 7.52 26.21 0.17
CA GLU A 132 7.16 26.08 -1.25
C GLU A 132 6.44 24.75 -1.57
N LEU A 133 6.77 23.66 -0.88
CA LEU A 133 6.09 22.36 -1.06
C LEU A 133 4.71 22.37 -0.40
N MET A 134 4.58 23.02 0.75
CA MET A 134 3.27 23.24 1.39
C MET A 134 2.37 24.13 0.52
N ASN A 135 2.91 25.22 -0.03
CA ASN A 135 2.21 26.07 -0.99
C ASN A 135 1.79 25.29 -2.24
N LEU A 136 2.66 24.42 -2.76
CA LEU A 136 2.31 23.55 -3.87
C LEU A 136 1.15 22.61 -3.50
N LEU A 137 1.23 21.89 -2.37
CA LEU A 137 0.16 21.00 -1.92
C LEU A 137 -1.18 21.74 -1.80
N PHE A 138 -1.19 22.91 -1.15
CA PHE A 138 -2.40 23.68 -0.90
C PHE A 138 -2.88 24.52 -2.10
N SER A 139 -2.07 24.69 -3.15
CA SER A 139 -2.53 25.22 -4.43
C SER A 139 -3.69 24.41 -5.03
N PHE A 140 -3.84 23.14 -4.61
CA PHE A 140 -5.01 22.31 -4.92
C PHE A 140 -6.36 22.91 -4.46
N LEU A 141 -6.36 23.90 -3.58
CA LEU A 141 -7.59 24.56 -3.12
C LEU A 141 -7.89 25.87 -3.86
N GLU A 142 -7.05 26.25 -4.84
CA GLU A 142 -7.25 27.47 -5.63
C GLU A 142 -8.57 27.40 -6.44
N PRO A 143 -9.42 28.45 -6.44
CA PRO A 143 -10.78 28.39 -7.01
C PRO A 143 -10.84 28.14 -8.53
N ASP A 144 -9.76 28.44 -9.25
CA ASP A 144 -9.64 28.32 -10.70
C ASP A 144 -9.16 26.94 -11.16
N ARG A 145 -8.82 26.04 -10.24
CA ARG A 145 -8.42 24.68 -10.57
C ARG A 145 -9.60 23.72 -10.61
N SER A 146 -9.77 23.06 -11.75
CA SER A 146 -10.65 21.90 -11.86
C SER A 146 -9.91 20.63 -11.45
N HIS A 147 -10.44 19.91 -10.48
CA HIS A 147 -9.85 18.67 -9.98
C HIS A 147 -10.76 17.47 -10.22
N SER A 148 -10.17 16.35 -10.62
CA SER A 148 -10.82 15.07 -10.66
C SER A 148 -11.12 14.57 -9.24
N THR A 149 -12.20 13.81 -9.11
CA THR A 149 -12.60 13.18 -7.84
C THR A 149 -11.48 12.29 -7.27
N LEU A 150 -10.67 11.68 -8.14
CA LEU A 150 -9.55 10.83 -7.76
C LEU A 150 -8.46 11.62 -7.03
N LEU A 151 -7.97 12.70 -7.65
CA LEU A 151 -6.93 13.55 -7.05
C LEU A 151 -7.43 14.23 -5.78
N ALA A 152 -8.69 14.66 -5.73
CA ALA A 152 -9.29 15.20 -4.50
C ALA A 152 -9.28 14.19 -3.35
N GLY A 153 -9.50 12.90 -3.65
CA GLY A 153 -9.36 11.82 -2.67
C GLY A 153 -7.94 11.66 -2.16
N TYR A 154 -6.94 11.70 -3.05
CA TYR A 154 -5.52 11.59 -2.66
C TYR A 154 -5.04 12.81 -1.88
N PHE A 155 -5.37 14.02 -2.33
CA PHE A 155 -5.10 15.26 -1.61
C PHE A 155 -5.66 15.18 -0.18
N SER A 156 -6.93 14.79 -0.03
CA SER A 156 -7.57 14.63 1.27
C SER A 156 -6.83 13.62 2.16
N LYS A 157 -6.46 12.44 1.62
CA LYS A 157 -5.69 11.43 2.37
C LYS A 157 -4.34 11.98 2.87
N VAL A 158 -3.62 12.74 2.05
CA VAL A 158 -2.33 13.33 2.44
C VAL A 158 -2.51 14.40 3.51
N VAL A 159 -3.48 15.31 3.36
CA VAL A 159 -3.76 16.34 4.37
C VAL A 159 -4.20 15.70 5.70
N VAL A 160 -5.01 14.65 5.67
CA VAL A 160 -5.38 13.88 6.87
C VAL A 160 -4.15 13.23 7.51
N CYS A 161 -3.25 12.67 6.73
CA CYS A 161 -1.99 12.14 7.25
C CYS A 161 -1.16 13.24 7.93
N LEU A 162 -1.05 14.42 7.34
CA LEU A 162 -0.37 15.58 7.95
C LEU A 162 -1.05 16.06 9.23
N MET A 163 -2.39 16.10 9.27
CA MET A 163 -3.14 16.43 10.48
C MET A 163 -2.86 15.46 11.62
N ILE A 164 -2.58 14.18 11.33
CA ILE A 164 -2.29 13.16 12.34
C ILE A 164 -0.81 13.15 12.74
N ARG A 165 0.10 13.27 11.76
CA ARG A 165 1.54 13.03 11.95
C ARG A 165 2.39 14.29 12.11
N LYS A 166 1.92 15.43 11.60
CA LYS A 166 2.62 16.73 11.55
C LYS A 166 1.68 17.90 11.91
N THR A 167 0.80 17.68 12.88
CA THR A 167 -0.27 18.62 13.26
C THR A 167 0.25 20.02 13.57
N ALA A 168 1.35 20.13 14.32
CA ALA A 168 1.91 21.42 14.73
C ALA A 168 2.39 22.24 13.53
N GLN A 169 3.13 21.62 12.61
CA GLN A 169 3.62 22.26 11.40
C GLN A 169 2.47 22.65 10.47
N LEU A 170 1.49 21.75 10.31
CA LEU A 170 0.31 22.03 9.48
C LEU A 170 -0.51 23.19 10.04
N ILE A 171 -0.77 23.24 11.34
CA ILE A 171 -1.48 24.37 11.98
C ILE A 171 -0.68 25.66 11.80
N SER A 172 0.64 25.61 12.00
CA SER A 172 1.51 26.78 11.82
C SER A 172 1.50 27.33 10.40
N TYR A 173 1.26 26.49 9.40
CA TYR A 173 1.15 26.91 7.99
C TYR A 173 -0.19 27.58 7.68
N VAL A 174 -1.28 27.13 8.32
CA VAL A 174 -2.65 27.61 8.04
C VAL A 174 -2.99 28.91 8.79
N GLN A 175 -2.27 29.22 9.87
CA GLN A 175 -2.48 30.41 10.71
C GLN A 175 -1.85 31.67 10.11
#